data_AF-A0A972YWF7-F1
#
_entry.id   AF-A0A972YWF7-F1
#
_cell.length_a   1.000
_cell.length_b   1.000
_cell.length_c   1.000
_cell.angle_alpha   90.00
_cell.angle_beta   90.00
_cell.angle_gamma   90.00
#
_symmetry.space_group_name_H-M   'P 1'
#
loop_
_entity.id
_entity.type
_entity.pdbx_description
1 polymer ?
#
loop_
_entity_poly.entity_id
_entity_poly.type
_entity_poly.pdbx_seq_one_letter_code
_entity_poly.pdbx_strand_id
1 'polypeptide(L)'
;MNLMNKSPFANGFTTSFTKVALAILISTTLVACGGSSSDNKTTVEQTVTPPATTTPTTTPTTTNPASNDLDISVVPDELKNTYSAALKFDRYTKVDTPNGGVIHIIAQNEIMENQIVRARGILQHYLTDYPGSKYGADKSAVANK
;
A
#
# COMPACT_ATOMS: atom_id res chain seq x y z
N MET A 1 -53.35 43.03 -0.26
CA MET A 1 -52.27 42.37 0.50
C MET A 1 -50.95 42.68 -0.19
N ASN A 2 -50.05 43.27 0.59
CA ASN A 2 -48.74 43.75 0.16
C ASN A 2 -47.73 42.58 0.18
N LEU A 3 -46.74 42.70 -0.70
CA LEU A 3 -45.32 42.39 -0.47
C LEU A 3 -44.75 40.96 -0.61
N MET A 4 -43.75 40.92 -1.50
CA MET A 4 -42.42 40.32 -1.33
C MET A 4 -42.26 38.81 -1.60
N ASN A 5 -41.52 38.45 -2.66
CA ASN A 5 -40.13 38.02 -2.48
C ASN A 5 -39.33 38.04 -3.80
N LYS A 6 -38.01 38.11 -3.62
CA LYS A 6 -36.93 38.62 -4.44
C LYS A 6 -36.56 37.82 -5.70
N SER A 7 -36.05 38.63 -6.62
CA SER A 7 -35.10 38.40 -7.73
C SER A 7 -34.32 37.08 -7.86
N PRO A 8 -33.95 36.73 -9.10
CA PRO A 8 -33.06 35.63 -9.46
C PRO A 8 -31.59 36.04 -9.33
N PHE A 9 -30.73 35.19 -8.79
CA PHE A 9 -29.28 35.35 -8.95
C PHE A 9 -28.62 33.98 -9.12
N ALA A 10 -28.53 33.58 -10.39
CA ALA A 10 -27.55 32.63 -10.85
C ALA A 10 -26.16 33.29 -10.71
N ASN A 11 -25.39 32.90 -9.71
CA ASN A 11 -24.00 33.31 -9.59
C ASN A 11 -23.14 32.34 -10.40
N GLY A 12 -22.96 32.67 -11.68
CA GLY A 12 -21.94 32.09 -12.53
C GLY A 12 -20.56 32.38 -11.96
N PHE A 13 -19.83 31.32 -11.62
CA PHE A 13 -18.43 31.39 -11.24
C PHE A 13 -17.60 31.59 -12.51
N THR A 14 -17.48 32.86 -12.94
CA THR A 14 -16.56 33.24 -14.01
C THR A 14 -15.21 33.55 -13.34
N THR A 15 -14.31 32.57 -13.33
CA THR A 15 -12.91 32.83 -12.98
C THR A 15 -12.19 33.31 -14.23
N SER A 16 -12.02 34.62 -14.29
CA SER A 16 -11.14 35.33 -15.21
C SER A 16 -9.74 34.72 -15.18
N PHE A 17 -9.33 34.13 -16.31
CA PHE A 17 -7.96 33.69 -16.58
C PHE A 17 -7.05 34.91 -16.70
N THR A 18 -6.65 35.47 -15.56
CA THR A 18 -5.62 36.50 -15.52
C THR A 18 -4.28 35.81 -15.68
N LYS A 19 -3.68 36.01 -16.87
CA LYS A 19 -2.34 35.55 -17.23
C LYS A 19 -1.30 36.16 -16.29
N VAL A 20 -0.95 35.45 -15.22
CA VAL A 20 0.27 35.73 -14.44
C VAL A 20 1.35 34.81 -15.00
N ALA A 21 2.03 35.27 -16.05
CA ALA A 21 3.27 34.67 -16.52
C ALA A 21 4.39 35.14 -15.58
N LEU A 22 4.63 34.38 -14.52
CA LEU A 22 5.82 34.54 -13.68
C LEU A 22 6.87 33.54 -14.14
N ALA A 23 7.81 34.03 -14.95
CA ALA A 23 8.97 33.28 -15.41
C ALA A 23 9.91 33.02 -14.23
N ILE A 24 10.07 31.75 -13.85
CA ILE A 24 11.07 31.30 -12.88
C ILE A 24 12.10 30.47 -13.65
N LEU A 25 13.19 31.15 -14.05
CA LEU A 25 14.42 30.54 -14.53
C LEU A 25 15.20 30.01 -13.33
N ILE A 26 15.21 28.69 -13.14
CA ILE A 26 16.15 28.03 -12.21
C ILE A 26 16.78 26.84 -12.93
N SER A 27 17.90 27.09 -13.61
CA SER A 27 18.80 26.06 -14.12
C SER A 27 19.58 25.45 -12.95
N THR A 28 19.13 24.31 -12.44
CA THR A 28 19.98 23.47 -11.58
C THR A 28 20.62 22.39 -12.44
N THR A 29 21.94 22.46 -12.56
CA THR A 29 22.76 21.45 -13.23
C THR A 29 22.74 20.18 -12.41
N LEU A 30 22.03 19.15 -12.90
CA LEU A 30 22.14 17.78 -12.41
C LEU A 30 23.58 17.31 -12.65
N VAL A 31 24.36 17.19 -11.58
CA VAL A 31 25.58 16.40 -11.55
C VAL A 31 25.15 14.93 -11.52
N ALA A 32 25.04 14.33 -12.71
CA ALA A 32 24.99 12.89 -12.86
C ALA A 32 26.42 12.36 -12.71
N CYS A 33 26.76 11.86 -11.52
CA CYS A 33 27.96 11.06 -11.32
C CYS A 33 27.64 9.61 -11.69
N GLY A 34 28.32 9.11 -12.72
CA GLY A 34 28.18 7.75 -13.22
C GLY A 34 28.82 6.70 -12.31
N GLY A 35 28.26 5.51 -12.35
CA GLY A 35 28.84 4.27 -11.82
C GLY A 35 28.43 3.11 -12.72
N SER A 36 29.36 2.64 -13.53
CA SER A 36 29.22 1.54 -14.48
C SER A 36 29.56 0.18 -13.87
N SER A 37 28.83 -0.84 -14.34
CA SER A 37 29.21 -2.25 -14.57
C SER A 37 29.50 -3.17 -13.39
N SER A 38 28.77 -4.29 -13.29
CA SER A 38 29.18 -5.59 -13.88
C SER A 38 28.17 -6.70 -13.59
N ASP A 39 27.96 -7.54 -14.59
CA ASP A 39 27.11 -8.74 -14.60
C ASP A 39 27.46 -9.79 -13.52
N ASN A 40 26.46 -10.55 -13.06
CA ASN A 40 26.60 -12.02 -13.11
C ASN A 40 25.25 -12.75 -13.20
N LYS A 41 25.15 -13.51 -14.28
CA LYS A 41 24.19 -14.56 -14.63
C LYS A 41 24.22 -15.68 -13.59
N THR A 42 23.06 -16.16 -13.15
CA THR A 42 22.89 -17.60 -12.83
C THR A 42 21.44 -18.01 -13.05
N THR A 43 21.22 -18.52 -14.26
CA THR A 43 20.15 -19.44 -14.62
C THR A 43 20.43 -20.77 -13.92
N VAL A 44 19.49 -21.31 -13.17
CA VAL A 44 19.41 -22.74 -12.91
C VAL A 44 18.01 -23.19 -13.25
N GLU A 45 17.92 -23.79 -14.43
CA GLU A 45 16.84 -24.62 -14.90
C GLU A 45 17.05 -26.00 -14.26
N GLN A 46 16.04 -26.53 -13.57
CA GLN A 46 16.03 -27.94 -13.21
C GLN A 46 14.62 -28.53 -13.26
N THR A 47 14.47 -29.39 -14.28
CA THR A 47 13.41 -30.35 -14.56
C THR A 47 13.22 -31.36 -13.42
N VAL A 48 11.97 -31.64 -13.03
CA VAL A 48 11.49 -32.99 -12.62
C VAL A 48 9.97 -33.16 -12.77
N THR A 49 9.62 -34.36 -13.26
CA THR A 49 8.35 -34.99 -13.70
C THR A 49 7.32 -35.23 -12.54
N PRO A 50 6.00 -35.33 -12.81
CA PRO A 50 4.95 -35.23 -11.78
C PRO A 50 4.63 -36.53 -11.04
N PRO A 51 4.13 -36.45 -9.79
CA PRO A 51 3.31 -37.50 -9.21
C PRO A 51 1.93 -37.02 -8.72
N ALA A 52 0.91 -37.74 -9.22
CA ALA A 52 -0.34 -38.14 -8.60
C ALA A 52 -1.25 -37.10 -7.88
N THR A 53 -2.43 -36.97 -8.48
CA THR A 53 -3.70 -36.57 -7.86
C THR A 53 -3.94 -37.28 -6.53
N THR A 54 -4.02 -36.50 -5.45
CA THR A 54 -4.78 -36.87 -4.26
C THR A 54 -5.69 -35.71 -3.90
N THR A 55 -7.00 -35.92 -4.05
CA THR A 55 -8.05 -35.10 -3.45
C THR A 55 -8.06 -35.31 -1.94
N PRO A 56 -8.08 -34.24 -1.13
CA PRO A 56 -8.65 -34.30 0.21
C PRO A 56 -9.88 -33.39 0.33
N THR A 57 -10.93 -34.05 0.75
CA THR A 57 -12.15 -33.63 1.45
C THR A 57 -12.15 -32.24 2.10
N THR A 58 -13.23 -31.52 1.83
CA THR A 58 -13.65 -30.23 2.37
C THR A 58 -13.71 -30.18 3.90
N THR A 59 -12.86 -29.35 4.49
CA THR A 59 -13.07 -28.60 5.75
C THR A 59 -12.67 -27.16 5.42
N PRO A 60 -13.40 -26.11 5.82
CA PRO A 60 -12.98 -24.73 5.56
C PRO A 60 -11.77 -24.42 6.44
N THR A 61 -10.60 -24.83 5.98
CA THR A 61 -9.31 -24.35 6.46
C THR A 61 -9.12 -22.99 5.83
N THR A 62 -9.17 -21.93 6.63
CA THR A 62 -8.59 -20.63 6.27
C THR A 62 -7.12 -20.88 5.96
N THR A 63 -6.84 -21.16 4.69
CA THR A 63 -5.51 -21.53 4.22
C THR A 63 -4.80 -20.21 3.99
N ASN A 64 -4.16 -19.69 5.03
CA ASN A 64 -3.26 -18.57 4.84
C ASN A 64 -2.18 -19.01 3.84
N PRO A 65 -2.02 -18.33 2.70
CA PRO A 65 -1.02 -18.70 1.72
C PRO A 65 0.39 -18.65 2.32
N ALA A 66 1.28 -19.49 1.82
CA ALA A 66 2.69 -19.46 2.22
C ALA A 66 3.31 -18.08 1.92
N SER A 67 4.07 -17.56 2.88
CA SER A 67 4.82 -16.31 2.76
C SER A 67 6.27 -16.56 2.35
N ASN A 68 6.91 -15.56 1.74
CA ASN A 68 8.36 -15.53 1.56
C ASN A 68 9.10 -15.10 2.85
N ASP A 69 10.43 -15.01 2.81
CA ASP A 69 11.28 -14.58 3.94
C ASP A 69 11.03 -13.15 4.45
N LEU A 70 10.23 -12.36 3.72
CA LEU A 70 9.85 -11.00 4.08
C LEU A 70 8.43 -10.93 4.67
N ASP A 71 7.81 -12.06 4.99
CA ASP A 71 6.40 -12.16 5.41
C ASP A 71 5.43 -11.56 4.39
N ILE A 72 5.74 -11.68 3.09
CA ILE A 72 4.85 -11.31 1.99
C ILE A 72 4.34 -12.60 1.35
N SER A 73 3.03 -12.73 1.26
CA SER A 73 2.35 -13.85 0.59
C SER A 73 1.47 -13.36 -0.56
N VAL A 74 0.83 -14.30 -1.27
CA VAL A 74 -0.29 -13.93 -2.15
C VAL A 74 -1.51 -13.47 -1.33
N VAL A 75 -2.44 -12.76 -1.97
CA VAL A 75 -3.67 -12.31 -1.32
C VAL A 75 -4.51 -13.51 -0.86
N PRO A 76 -4.91 -13.61 0.43
CA PRO A 76 -5.80 -14.65 0.93
C PRO A 76 -7.16 -14.65 0.21
N ASP A 77 -7.77 -15.83 0.04
CA ASP A 77 -9.03 -15.98 -0.70
C ASP A 77 -10.18 -15.12 -0.15
N GLU A 78 -10.21 -14.95 1.17
CA GLU A 78 -11.19 -14.11 1.89
C GLU A 78 -11.17 -12.64 1.42
N LEU A 79 -10.02 -12.16 0.94
CA LEU A 79 -9.82 -10.78 0.50
C LEU A 79 -9.92 -10.61 -1.03
N LYS A 80 -9.87 -11.70 -1.81
CA LYS A 80 -9.84 -11.66 -3.28
C LYS A 80 -11.12 -11.09 -3.92
N ASN A 81 -12.25 -11.17 -3.21
CA ASN A 81 -13.52 -10.58 -3.68
C ASN A 81 -13.42 -9.06 -3.82
N THR A 82 -12.59 -8.40 -3.01
CA THR A 82 -12.37 -6.95 -3.04
C THR A 82 -11.05 -6.61 -3.72
N TYR A 83 -9.99 -7.37 -3.45
CA TYR A 83 -8.63 -7.10 -3.91
C TYR A 83 -8.16 -8.23 -4.81
N SER A 84 -8.55 -8.17 -6.08
CA SER A 84 -8.28 -9.24 -7.05
C SER A 84 -7.01 -8.98 -7.87
N ALA A 85 -6.45 -10.06 -8.43
CA ALA A 85 -5.34 -9.98 -9.38
C ALA A 85 -5.72 -9.22 -10.67
N ALA A 86 -7.01 -9.18 -11.05
CA ALA A 86 -7.50 -8.37 -12.17
C ALA A 86 -7.30 -6.87 -11.91
N LEU A 87 -7.45 -6.45 -10.65
CA LEU A 87 -7.15 -5.10 -10.15
C LEU A 87 -5.67 -4.92 -9.76
N LYS A 88 -4.82 -5.88 -10.16
CA LYS A 88 -3.37 -5.90 -9.92
C LYS A 88 -2.94 -6.05 -8.47
N PHE A 89 -3.85 -6.39 -7.55
CA PHE A 89 -3.48 -6.76 -6.18
C PHE A 89 -3.02 -8.22 -6.13
N ASP A 90 -1.74 -8.42 -5.83
CA ASP A 90 -1.11 -9.75 -5.88
C ASP A 90 -0.32 -10.11 -4.62
N ARG A 91 -0.08 -9.15 -3.72
CA ARG A 91 0.75 -9.33 -2.53
C ARG A 91 0.04 -8.88 -1.27
N TYR A 92 0.27 -9.63 -0.21
CA TYR A 92 -0.34 -9.45 1.08
C TYR A 92 0.71 -9.52 2.18
N THR A 93 0.55 -8.64 3.16
CA THR A 93 1.18 -8.75 4.47
C THR A 93 0.21 -8.18 5.50
N LYS A 94 0.52 -8.33 6.79
CA LYS A 94 -0.26 -7.75 7.88
C LYS A 94 0.60 -7.06 8.94
N VAL A 95 -0.07 -6.26 9.76
CA VAL A 95 0.43 -5.78 11.05
C VAL A 95 -0.55 -6.25 12.11
N ASP A 96 -0.04 -6.95 13.12
CA ASP A 96 -0.83 -7.32 14.29
C ASP A 96 -0.90 -6.13 15.25
N THR A 97 -2.10 -5.80 15.73
CA THR A 97 -2.32 -4.67 16.62
C THR A 97 -2.34 -5.09 18.09
N PRO A 98 -1.99 -4.22 19.04
CA PRO A 98 -1.91 -4.55 20.47
C PRO A 98 -3.22 -5.06 21.09
N ASN A 99 -4.38 -4.68 20.53
CA ASN A 99 -5.69 -5.22 20.92
C ASN A 99 -6.03 -6.60 20.33
N GLY A 100 -5.10 -7.25 19.63
CA GLY A 100 -5.31 -8.55 18.99
C GLY A 100 -6.02 -8.48 17.63
N GLY A 101 -6.21 -7.28 17.08
CA GLY A 101 -6.69 -7.07 15.72
C GLY A 101 -5.58 -7.25 14.67
N VAL A 102 -5.98 -7.15 13.40
CA VAL A 102 -5.08 -7.28 12.25
C VAL A 102 -5.36 -6.15 11.26
N ILE A 103 -4.32 -5.42 10.89
CA ILE A 103 -4.36 -4.49 9.75
C ILE A 103 -3.82 -5.20 8.53
N HIS A 104 -4.70 -5.46 7.57
CA HIS A 104 -4.35 -6.08 6.29
C HIS A 104 -3.71 -5.05 5.35
N ILE A 105 -2.54 -5.37 4.82
CA ILE A 105 -1.83 -4.56 3.82
C ILE A 105 -1.82 -5.35 2.52
N ILE A 106 -2.55 -4.85 1.52
CA ILE A 106 -2.61 -5.45 0.19
C ILE A 106 -1.93 -4.51 -0.80
N ALA A 107 -0.93 -5.02 -1.53
CA ALA A 107 -0.13 -4.24 -2.48
C ALA A 107 -0.42 -4.65 -3.92
N GLN A 108 -0.34 -3.67 -4.82
CA GLN A 108 -0.38 -3.93 -6.26
C GLN A 108 0.98 -4.35 -6.79
N ASN A 109 1.01 -5.08 -7.91
CA ASN A 109 2.19 -5.67 -8.54
C ASN A 109 3.37 -4.70 -8.83
N GLU A 110 3.12 -3.39 -8.96
CA GLU A 110 4.17 -2.39 -9.23
C GLU A 110 4.91 -1.88 -7.98
N ILE A 111 4.44 -2.21 -6.77
CA ILE A 111 5.14 -1.83 -5.53
C ILE A 111 6.34 -2.74 -5.32
N MET A 112 7.53 -2.26 -4.95
CA MET A 112 8.64 -3.17 -4.64
C MET A 112 8.48 -3.78 -3.23
N GLU A 113 8.96 -5.00 -3.02
CA GLU A 113 8.87 -5.68 -1.72
C GLU A 113 9.49 -4.87 -0.58
N ASN A 114 10.62 -4.21 -0.82
CA ASN A 114 11.25 -3.32 0.16
C ASN A 114 10.36 -2.14 0.55
N GLN A 115 9.50 -1.64 -0.34
CA GLN A 115 8.52 -0.59 -0.05
C GLN A 115 7.40 -1.15 0.82
N ILE A 116 6.94 -2.37 0.55
CA ILE A 116 5.93 -3.06 1.36
C ILE A 116 6.46 -3.26 2.78
N VAL A 117 7.67 -3.81 2.93
CA VAL A 117 8.33 -4.01 4.22
C VAL A 117 8.53 -2.68 4.94
N ARG A 118 8.96 -1.63 4.23
CA ARG A 118 9.15 -0.30 4.82
C ARG A 118 7.83 0.30 5.31
N ALA A 119 6.76 0.21 4.53
CA ALA A 119 5.43 0.68 4.90
C ALA A 119 4.90 -0.07 6.13
N ARG A 120 5.02 -1.41 6.14
CA ARG A 120 4.69 -2.27 7.28
C ARG A 120 5.46 -1.86 8.53
N GLY A 121 6.77 -1.67 8.42
CA GLY A 121 7.63 -1.27 9.54
C GLY A 121 7.30 0.12 10.10
N ILE A 122 7.03 1.10 9.23
CA ILE A 122 6.58 2.44 9.66
C ILE A 122 5.27 2.34 10.43
N LEU A 123 4.30 1.57 9.90
CA LEU A 123 3.02 1.38 10.56
C LEU A 123 3.19 0.67 11.91
N GLN A 124 3.96 -0.41 11.97
CA GLN A 124 4.26 -1.10 13.22
C GLN A 124 4.86 -0.14 14.26
N HIS A 125 5.86 0.65 13.87
CA HIS A 125 6.46 1.64 14.75
C HIS A 125 5.45 2.70 15.22
N TYR A 126 4.56 3.14 14.33
CA TYR A 126 3.52 4.11 14.68
C TYR A 126 2.51 3.56 15.69
N LEU A 127 2.27 2.25 15.71
CA LEU A 127 1.30 1.59 16.59
C LEU A 127 1.91 1.01 17.88
N THR A 128 3.24 0.92 17.95
CA THR A 128 3.94 0.30 19.09
C THR A 128 4.40 1.34 20.11
N ASP A 129 4.06 1.13 21.38
CA ASP A 129 4.48 1.99 22.48
C ASP A 129 6.01 2.11 22.57
N TYR A 130 6.46 3.31 22.92
CA TYR A 130 7.85 3.65 23.19
C TYR A 130 7.93 4.42 24.51
N PRO A 131 8.12 3.71 25.65
CA PRO A 131 8.15 4.31 26.98
C PRO A 131 9.17 5.45 27.09
N GLY A 132 8.79 6.52 27.81
CA GLY A 132 9.61 7.72 27.94
C GLY A 132 9.56 8.66 26.73
N SER A 133 8.86 8.30 25.65
CA SER A 133 8.58 9.20 24.54
C SER A 133 7.52 10.24 24.88
N LYS A 134 7.72 11.49 24.45
CA LYS A 134 6.72 12.56 24.60
C LYS A 134 5.37 12.23 23.95
N TYR A 135 5.38 11.52 22.82
CA TYR A 135 4.17 11.23 22.03
C TYR A 135 3.96 9.73 21.75
N GLY A 136 4.82 8.88 22.28
CA GLY A 136 4.79 7.44 22.02
C GLY A 136 4.70 6.60 23.28
N ALA A 137 4.67 7.19 24.48
CA ALA A 137 4.62 6.42 25.72
C ALA A 137 3.37 5.53 25.82
N ASP A 138 2.25 5.98 25.24
CA ASP A 138 1.00 5.22 25.12
C ASP A 138 0.34 5.56 23.77
N LYS A 139 0.20 4.55 22.91
CA LYS A 139 -0.43 4.58 21.59
C LYS A 139 -1.73 3.77 21.55
N SER A 140 -2.27 3.34 22.69
CA SER A 140 -3.55 2.65 22.76
C SER A 140 -4.68 3.42 22.06
N ALA A 141 -4.65 4.75 22.14
CA ALA A 141 -5.64 5.63 21.50
C ALA A 141 -5.64 5.55 19.96
N VAL A 142 -4.52 5.17 19.34
CA VAL A 142 -4.39 5.03 17.88
C VAL A 142 -4.36 3.58 17.42
N ALA A 143 -3.86 2.67 18.25
CA ALA A 143 -3.66 1.27 17.88
C ALA A 143 -4.91 0.39 18.04
N ASN A 144 -5.91 0.87 18.80
CA ASN A 144 -7.10 0.09 19.16
C ASN A 144 -8.40 0.64 18.55
N LYS A 145 -8.32 1.13 17.31
CA LYS A 145 -9.46 1.68 16.56
C LYS A 145 -10.19 0.64 15.74
#